data_AF-A0A2E5E6A6-F1
#
_entry.id   AF-A0A2E5E6A6-F1
#
_cell.length_a   1.000
_cell.length_b   1.000
_cell.length_c   1.000
_cell.angle_alpha   90.00
_cell.angle_beta   90.00
_cell.angle_gamma   90.00
#
_symmetry.space_group_name_H-M   'P 1'
#
loop_
_entity.id
_entity.type
_entity.pdbx_description
1 polymer ?
#
loop_
_entity_poly.entity_id
_entity_poly.type
_entity_poly.pdbx_seq_one_letter_code
_entity_poly.pdbx_strand_id
1 'polypeptide(L)'
;MYLRSSSTLKSLIIQGIATGLLLFTFFACGTDPDESSASKSNELLQPVTPSERLFTHEDVDGTGFKTAKEYDVEGLTGATDVLFGFWRPDGSEAKEYEIRFYPSHDVAVESGTAFADEATGDDAILDKDEATWKEGIKDRRYFFAGPIGTHGSG
;
A
#
# COMPACT_ATOMS: atom_id res chain seq x y z
N MET A 1 -19.63 3.94 1.92
CA MET A 1 -19.50 2.52 2.28
C MET A 1 -20.68 1.74 1.72
N TYR A 2 -20.51 1.02 0.61
CA TYR A 2 -21.50 0.08 0.07
C TYR A 2 -20.81 -1.30 0.04
N LEU A 3 -21.39 -2.28 0.74
CA LEU A 3 -20.94 -3.67 0.74
C LEU A 3 -21.66 -4.40 -0.40
N ARG A 4 -20.91 -5.11 -1.24
CA ARG A 4 -21.47 -6.21 -2.03
C ARG A 4 -20.80 -7.50 -1.61
N SER A 5 -21.38 -8.14 -0.59
CA SER A 5 -21.15 -9.54 -0.29
C SER A 5 -21.95 -10.39 -1.28
N SER A 6 -21.28 -11.25 -2.04
CA SER A 6 -21.90 -12.25 -2.90
C SER A 6 -21.67 -13.62 -2.27
N SER A 7 -22.69 -14.19 -1.65
CA SER A 7 -22.71 -15.61 -1.26
C SER A 7 -24.08 -16.21 -1.58
N THR A 8 -24.13 -17.01 -2.65
CA THR A 8 -25.26 -17.89 -2.92
C THR A 8 -25.11 -19.14 -2.04
N LEU A 9 -25.71 -19.12 -0.85
CA LEU A 9 -25.83 -20.28 0.03
C LEU A 9 -27.04 -21.13 -0.39
N LYS A 10 -26.78 -22.32 -0.95
CA LYS A 10 -27.78 -23.40 -1.03
C LYS A 10 -27.65 -24.27 0.21
N SER A 11 -28.69 -24.22 1.03
CA SER A 11 -28.95 -25.10 2.18
C SER A 11 -29.04 -26.55 1.75
N LEU A 12 -28.29 -27.45 2.42
CA LEU A 12 -28.68 -28.85 2.62
C LEU A 12 -28.11 -29.33 3.97
N ILE A 13 -29.03 -29.52 4.91
CA ILE A 13 -28.90 -30.23 6.18
C ILE A 13 -28.86 -31.74 5.87
N ILE A 14 -28.08 -32.54 6.62
CA ILE A 14 -28.52 -33.79 7.32
C ILE A 14 -27.35 -34.49 8.03
N GLN A 15 -27.69 -34.97 9.23
CA GLN A 15 -27.02 -35.67 10.34
C GLN A 15 -25.98 -36.77 10.06
N GLY A 16 -25.12 -37.02 11.05
CA GLY A 16 -24.56 -38.36 11.31
C GLY A 16 -23.45 -38.42 12.36
N ILE A 17 -23.78 -38.96 13.55
CA ILE A 17 -22.91 -39.23 14.71
C ILE A 17 -22.04 -40.46 14.44
N ALA A 18 -20.74 -40.43 14.78
CA ALA A 18 -20.01 -41.64 15.20
C ALA A 18 -18.68 -41.30 15.92
N THR A 19 -18.58 -41.85 17.13
CA THR A 19 -17.47 -41.89 18.08
C THR A 19 -16.19 -42.55 17.57
N GLY A 20 -15.02 -42.12 18.08
CA GLY A 20 -13.77 -42.85 17.92
C GLY A 20 -12.57 -42.21 18.64
N LEU A 21 -12.54 -42.31 19.97
CA LEU A 21 -11.36 -42.07 20.80
C LEU A 21 -10.27 -43.10 20.44
N LEU A 22 -9.14 -42.65 19.89
CA LEU A 22 -7.93 -43.47 19.73
C LEU A 22 -6.73 -42.71 20.31
N LEU A 23 -6.33 -43.10 21.51
CA LEU A 23 -5.06 -42.74 22.15
C LEU A 23 -3.93 -43.51 21.48
N PHE A 24 -2.94 -42.79 20.93
CA PHE A 24 -1.58 -43.30 20.74
C PHE A 24 -0.61 -42.33 21.42
N THR A 25 0.10 -42.85 22.41
CA THR A 25 1.11 -42.14 23.20
C THR A 25 2.53 -42.42 22.69
N PHE A 26 3.38 -41.41 22.85
CA PHE A 26 4.86 -41.39 22.88
C PHE A 26 5.63 -41.46 21.55
N PHE A 27 6.25 -40.32 21.16
CA PHE A 27 7.67 -40.17 20.80
C PHE A 27 8.06 -38.74 21.20
N ALA A 28 8.82 -38.57 22.29
CA ALA A 28 10.28 -38.48 22.31
C ALA A 28 10.80 -37.10 21.83
N CYS A 29 11.48 -36.43 22.75
CA CYS A 29 12.11 -35.12 22.63
C CYS A 29 13.18 -35.09 21.51
N GLY A 30 13.06 -34.15 20.58
CA GLY A 30 14.13 -33.74 19.68
C GLY A 30 14.34 -32.24 19.86
N THR A 31 15.45 -31.87 20.49
CA THR A 31 15.90 -30.48 20.59
C THR A 31 16.72 -30.17 19.35
N ASP A 32 16.28 -29.21 18.55
CA ASP A 32 17.16 -28.48 17.64
C ASP A 32 16.81 -26.99 17.73
N PRO A 33 17.80 -26.09 17.74
CA PRO A 33 17.59 -24.66 17.88
C PRO A 33 17.03 -24.12 16.58
N ASP A 34 15.70 -24.07 16.46
CA ASP A 34 15.07 -23.38 15.35
C ASP A 34 15.19 -21.87 15.57
N GLU A 35 15.66 -21.23 14.52
CA GLU A 35 16.01 -19.83 14.48
C GLU A 35 14.83 -18.98 14.93
N SER A 36 15.13 -17.85 15.58
CA SER A 36 14.16 -16.78 15.68
C SER A 36 13.83 -16.34 14.26
N SER A 37 12.81 -16.95 13.68
CA SER A 37 12.02 -16.37 12.61
C SER A 37 11.42 -15.11 13.22
N ALA A 38 12.18 -14.02 13.09
CA ALA A 38 11.67 -12.68 13.22
C ALA A 38 10.45 -12.63 12.31
N SER A 39 9.29 -12.79 12.93
CA SER A 39 8.02 -12.53 12.30
C SER A 39 8.11 -11.07 11.90
N LYS A 40 8.46 -10.81 10.63
CA LYS A 40 8.17 -9.54 9.99
C LYS A 40 6.65 -9.44 10.06
N SER A 41 6.17 -8.80 11.11
CA SER A 41 4.85 -8.22 11.14
C SER A 41 4.82 -7.24 9.97
N ASN A 42 4.32 -7.71 8.85
CA ASN A 42 3.64 -6.87 7.88
C ASN A 42 2.40 -6.36 8.61
N GLU A 43 2.59 -5.40 9.52
CA GLU A 43 1.51 -4.63 10.08
C GLU A 43 0.91 -3.91 8.89
N LEU A 44 -0.22 -4.42 8.41
CA LEU A 44 -0.97 -3.84 7.32
C LEU A 44 -1.29 -2.41 7.71
N LEU A 45 -0.50 -1.45 7.20
CA LEU A 45 -0.77 -0.04 7.42
C LEU A 45 -2.21 0.21 6.98
N GLN A 46 -3.02 0.79 7.86
CA GLN A 46 -4.37 1.16 7.51
C GLN A 46 -4.31 2.17 6.35
N PRO A 47 -5.00 1.94 5.22
CA PRO A 47 -4.89 2.81 4.04
C PRO A 47 -5.28 4.27 4.32
N VAL A 48 -6.17 4.50 5.30
CA VAL A 48 -6.55 5.82 5.79
C VAL A 48 -6.43 5.84 7.30
N THR A 49 -5.63 6.78 7.81
CA THR A 49 -5.50 7.06 9.24
C THR A 49 -6.23 8.36 9.55
N PRO A 50 -7.31 8.34 10.35
CA PRO A 50 -8.01 9.56 10.76
C PRO A 50 -7.06 10.51 11.49
N SER A 51 -7.03 11.78 11.07
CA SER A 51 -6.18 12.81 11.69
C SER A 51 -6.81 14.19 11.50
N GLU A 52 -6.92 14.93 12.59
CA GLU A 52 -7.30 16.35 12.59
C GLU A 52 -6.11 17.28 12.27
N ARG A 53 -4.88 16.74 12.26
CA ARG A 53 -3.68 17.50 11.93
C ARG A 53 -3.53 17.62 10.41
N LEU A 54 -3.34 18.85 9.93
CA LEU A 54 -2.86 19.13 8.58
C LEU A 54 -1.33 19.08 8.56
N PHE A 55 -0.79 18.36 7.58
CA PHE A 55 0.66 18.29 7.36
C PHE A 55 1.10 19.35 6.34
N THR A 56 2.28 19.91 6.57
CA THR A 56 2.90 20.91 5.69
C THR A 56 4.11 20.33 4.96
N HIS A 57 4.70 21.11 4.04
CA HIS A 57 5.96 20.73 3.41
C HIS A 57 7.10 20.61 4.44
N GLU A 58 7.14 21.51 5.42
CA GLU A 58 8.12 21.46 6.51
C GLU A 58 8.01 20.17 7.33
N ASP A 59 6.79 19.66 7.55
CA ASP A 59 6.58 18.38 8.22
C ASP A 59 7.16 17.22 7.39
N VAL A 60 6.99 17.26 6.06
CA VAL A 60 7.53 16.26 5.14
C VAL A 60 9.05 16.33 5.09
N ASP A 61 9.62 17.53 4.95
CA ASP A 61 11.07 17.75 4.96
C ASP A 61 11.71 17.26 6.27
N GLY A 62 11.03 17.46 7.39
CA GLY A 62 11.44 16.99 8.72
C GLY A 62 11.57 15.46 8.84
N THR A 63 10.97 14.69 7.92
CA THR A 63 11.12 13.22 7.87
C THR A 63 12.41 12.75 7.22
N GLY A 64 13.16 13.66 6.58
CA GLY A 64 14.28 13.33 5.69
C GLY A 64 13.85 12.93 4.28
N PHE A 65 12.58 13.19 3.91
CA PHE A 65 12.11 13.09 2.54
C PHE A 65 12.90 14.03 1.62
N LYS A 66 13.24 13.56 0.42
CA LYS A 66 13.98 14.34 -0.59
C LYS A 66 13.09 14.54 -1.81
N THR A 67 12.53 15.74 -1.94
CA THR A 67 11.76 16.14 -3.11
C THR A 67 12.63 16.11 -4.36
N ALA A 68 12.18 15.40 -5.38
CA ALA A 68 12.79 15.35 -6.70
C ALA A 68 12.03 16.23 -7.70
N LYS A 69 10.70 16.28 -7.58
CA LYS A 69 9.80 17.07 -8.44
C LYS A 69 8.60 17.57 -7.65
N GLU A 70 8.09 18.71 -8.06
CA GLU A 70 6.76 19.22 -7.71
C GLU A 70 5.90 19.09 -8.96
N TYR A 71 4.73 18.47 -8.84
CA TYR A 71 3.82 18.26 -9.98
C TYR A 71 2.76 19.34 -10.04
N ASP A 72 2.32 19.65 -11.26
CA ASP A 72 1.15 20.49 -11.46
C ASP A 72 -0.12 19.74 -11.01
N VAL A 73 -0.96 20.43 -10.24
CA VAL A 73 -2.23 19.91 -9.72
C VAL A 73 -3.37 19.99 -10.74
N GLU A 74 -3.15 20.58 -11.92
CA GLU A 74 -4.18 20.65 -12.96
C GLU A 74 -4.76 19.24 -13.26
N GLY A 75 -6.07 19.09 -13.07
CA GLY A 75 -6.80 17.83 -13.26
C GLY A 75 -6.76 16.87 -12.05
N LEU A 76 -6.02 17.17 -10.99
CA LEU A 76 -6.02 16.43 -9.72
C LEU A 76 -6.95 17.11 -8.71
N THR A 77 -8.25 16.80 -8.80
CA THR A 77 -9.30 17.50 -8.04
C THR A 77 -9.04 17.49 -6.52
N GLY A 78 -9.13 18.67 -5.91
CA GLY A 78 -9.05 18.86 -4.46
C GLY A 78 -7.64 18.98 -3.90
N ALA A 79 -6.61 18.55 -4.65
CA ALA A 79 -5.23 18.68 -4.23
C ALA A 79 -4.76 20.14 -4.30
N THR A 80 -3.96 20.56 -3.33
CA THR A 80 -3.33 21.89 -3.29
C THR A 80 -1.88 21.85 -3.74
N ASP A 81 -1.20 20.72 -3.53
CA ASP A 81 0.19 20.53 -3.92
C ASP A 81 0.51 19.02 -4.05
N VAL A 82 1.54 18.69 -4.82
CA VAL A 82 2.03 17.33 -4.98
C VAL A 82 3.55 17.29 -5.07
N LEU A 83 4.15 16.54 -4.15
CA LEU A 83 5.58 16.27 -4.13
C LEU A 83 5.85 14.85 -4.60
N PHE A 84 6.82 14.68 -5.48
CA PHE A 84 7.41 13.39 -5.80
C PHE A 84 8.87 13.37 -5.40
N GLY A 85 9.29 12.28 -4.77
CA GLY A 85 10.63 12.19 -4.22
C GLY A 85 10.91 10.88 -3.52
N PHE A 86 11.98 10.88 -2.74
CA PHE A 86 12.53 9.66 -2.15
C PHE A 86 12.55 9.79 -0.63
N TRP A 87 12.18 8.71 0.06
CA TRP A 87 12.35 8.61 1.50
C TRP A 87 12.95 7.29 1.90
N ARG A 88 13.87 7.37 2.86
CA ARG A 88 14.59 6.22 3.41
C ARG A 88 14.52 6.28 4.93
N PRO A 89 13.54 5.59 5.53
CA PRO A 89 13.57 5.32 6.97
C PRO A 89 14.85 4.58 7.37
N ASP A 90 15.32 4.80 8.60
CA ASP A 90 16.49 4.12 9.14
C ASP A 90 16.35 2.60 9.06
N GLY A 91 17.42 1.93 8.61
CA GLY A 91 17.43 0.47 8.46
C GLY A 91 16.59 -0.08 7.29
N SER A 92 16.09 0.79 6.40
CA SER A 92 15.30 0.38 5.24
C SER A 92 15.95 0.78 3.90
N GLU A 93 15.35 0.31 2.80
CA GLU A 93 15.71 0.74 1.45
C GLU A 93 14.99 2.04 1.10
N ALA A 94 15.66 2.91 0.33
CA ALA A 94 15.02 4.11 -0.20
C ALA A 94 13.85 3.71 -1.12
N LYS A 95 12.72 4.40 -0.96
CA LYS A 95 11.53 4.23 -1.79
C LYS A 95 11.09 5.59 -2.33
N GLU A 96 10.50 5.56 -3.51
CA GLU A 96 9.84 6.73 -4.09
C GLU A 96 8.44 6.88 -3.48
N TYR A 97 8.03 8.11 -3.23
CA TYR A 97 6.69 8.44 -2.80
C TYR A 97 6.15 9.63 -3.59
N GLU A 98 4.85 9.59 -3.82
CA GLU A 98 4.07 10.74 -4.26
C GLU A 98 3.22 11.18 -3.06
N ILE A 99 3.42 12.41 -2.60
CA ILE A 99 2.72 13.01 -1.46
C ILE A 99 1.79 14.08 -2.01
N ARG A 100 0.49 13.93 -1.79
CA ARG A 100 -0.53 14.88 -2.23
C ARG A 100 -1.09 15.61 -1.02
N PHE A 101 -1.07 16.94 -1.07
CA PHE A 101 -1.61 17.80 -0.01
C PHE A 101 -3.05 18.20 -0.36
N TYR A 102 -3.90 18.22 0.67
CA TYR A 102 -5.30 18.60 0.58
C TYR A 102 -5.63 19.57 1.72
N PRO A 103 -6.65 20.43 1.56
CA PRO A 103 -6.99 21.43 2.58
C PRO A 103 -7.59 20.82 3.86
N SER A 104 -8.07 19.57 3.81
CA SER A 104 -8.57 18.83 4.98
C SER A 104 -8.49 17.31 4.77
N HIS A 105 -8.60 16.56 5.86
CA HIS A 105 -8.73 15.10 5.83
C HIS A 105 -9.96 14.67 5.00
N ASP A 106 -11.11 15.31 5.21
CA ASP A 106 -12.34 15.00 4.48
C ASP A 106 -12.16 15.17 2.97
N VAL A 107 -11.51 16.25 2.52
CA VAL A 107 -11.23 16.46 1.08
C VAL A 107 -10.23 15.44 0.56
N ALA A 108 -9.21 15.08 1.34
CA ALA A 108 -8.25 14.04 0.96
C ALA A 108 -8.94 12.69 0.75
N VAL A 109 -9.90 12.34 1.62
CA VAL A 109 -10.66 11.09 1.49
C VAL A 109 -11.68 11.16 0.35
N GLU A 110 -12.46 12.24 0.25
CA GLU A 110 -13.54 12.35 -0.73
C GLU A 110 -13.00 12.48 -2.17
N SER A 111 -11.97 13.31 -2.37
CA SER A 111 -11.43 13.61 -3.69
C SER A 111 -10.17 12.81 -4.02
N GLY A 112 -9.35 12.48 -3.02
CA GLY A 112 -8.03 11.89 -3.24
C GLY A 112 -8.03 10.36 -3.36
N THR A 113 -8.96 9.66 -2.70
CA THR A 113 -8.97 8.18 -2.66
C THR A 113 -9.03 7.56 -4.05
N ALA A 114 -9.91 8.02 -4.94
CA ALA A 114 -10.03 7.46 -6.29
C ALA A 114 -8.72 7.56 -7.09
N PHE A 115 -8.01 8.69 -6.98
CA PHE A 115 -6.72 8.86 -7.65
C PHE A 115 -5.60 8.05 -6.99
N ALA A 116 -5.69 7.75 -5.70
CA ALA A 116 -4.72 6.90 -4.99
C ALA A 116 -4.93 5.43 -5.38
N ASP A 117 -6.19 4.99 -5.41
CA ASP A 117 -6.58 3.65 -5.86
C ASP A 117 -6.19 3.40 -7.32
N GLU A 118 -6.41 4.39 -8.22
CA GLU A 118 -5.99 4.27 -9.63
C GLU A 118 -4.46 4.15 -9.78
N ALA A 119 -3.69 4.80 -8.91
CA ALA A 119 -2.23 4.89 -9.03
C ALA A 119 -1.48 3.75 -8.32
N THR A 120 -2.15 2.92 -7.52
CA THR A 120 -1.52 1.93 -6.64
C THR A 120 -2.18 0.55 -6.73
N GLY A 121 -1.49 -0.49 -6.28
CA GLY A 121 -1.97 -1.87 -6.36
C GLY A 121 -1.68 -2.56 -7.69
N ASP A 122 -2.11 -3.82 -7.81
CA ASP A 122 -1.83 -4.67 -8.97
C ASP A 122 -2.57 -4.22 -10.25
N ASP A 123 -3.69 -3.50 -10.07
CA ASP A 123 -4.53 -2.98 -11.16
C ASP A 123 -4.26 -1.50 -11.48
N ALA A 124 -3.11 -0.96 -11.05
CA ALA A 124 -2.78 0.45 -11.24
C ALA A 124 -2.77 0.85 -12.73
N ILE A 125 -3.38 2.00 -13.04
CA ILE A 125 -3.40 2.56 -14.40
C ILE A 125 -2.11 3.35 -14.64
N LEU A 126 -1.26 2.79 -15.49
CA LEU A 126 0.06 3.33 -15.81
C LEU A 126 0.17 3.86 -17.25
N ASP A 127 -0.88 3.67 -18.06
CA ASP A 127 -0.98 4.27 -19.38
C ASP A 127 -1.48 5.72 -19.28
N LYS A 128 -0.83 6.63 -20.00
CA LYS A 128 -1.18 8.06 -20.00
C LYS A 128 -2.53 8.34 -20.67
N ASP A 129 -2.94 7.50 -21.61
CA ASP A 129 -4.20 7.67 -22.34
C ASP A 129 -5.40 7.16 -21.55
N GLU A 130 -5.16 6.26 -20.58
CA GLU A 130 -6.17 5.70 -19.68
C GLU A 130 -6.25 6.44 -18.33
N ALA A 131 -5.15 7.04 -17.87
CA ALA A 131 -5.09 7.70 -16.58
C ALA A 131 -5.99 8.95 -16.49
N THR A 132 -6.70 9.07 -15.37
CA THR A 132 -7.56 10.22 -15.07
C THR A 132 -6.71 11.47 -14.82
N TRP A 133 -5.58 11.32 -14.14
CA TRP A 133 -4.58 12.38 -13.96
C TRP A 133 -3.22 11.96 -14.50
N LYS A 134 -2.76 12.70 -15.51
CA LYS A 134 -1.66 12.30 -16.41
C LYS A 134 -0.28 12.73 -15.94
N GLU A 135 -0.22 13.73 -15.05
CA GLU A 135 1.03 14.21 -14.49
C GLU A 135 1.65 13.12 -13.59
N GLY A 136 2.99 12.98 -13.60
CA GLY A 136 3.69 11.94 -12.84
C GLY A 136 3.55 10.49 -13.35
N ILE A 137 2.73 10.17 -14.37
CA ILE A 137 2.53 8.79 -14.88
C ILE A 137 3.84 8.12 -15.36
N LYS A 138 4.81 8.90 -15.86
CA LYS A 138 6.12 8.36 -16.25
C LYS A 138 6.91 7.87 -15.04
N ASP A 139 6.86 8.63 -13.96
CA ASP A 139 7.58 8.32 -12.72
C ASP A 139 6.93 7.13 -12.00
N ARG A 140 5.59 7.04 -12.00
CA ARG A 140 4.83 5.87 -11.51
C ARG A 140 5.16 4.57 -12.26
N ARG A 141 5.37 4.63 -13.59
CA ARG A 141 5.72 3.46 -14.42
C ARG A 141 7.07 2.85 -14.08
N TYR A 142 8.07 3.68 -13.79
CA TYR A 142 9.42 3.22 -13.52
C TYR A 142 9.45 2.31 -12.28
N PHE A 143 8.52 2.51 -11.35
CA PHE A 143 8.38 1.74 -10.11
C PHE A 143 7.89 0.30 -10.32
N PHE A 144 6.89 0.08 -11.18
CA PHE A 144 6.32 -1.26 -11.43
C PHE A 144 7.16 -2.12 -12.38
N ALA A 145 8.10 -1.53 -13.12
CA ALA A 145 8.92 -2.19 -14.14
C ALA A 145 10.20 -2.86 -13.60
N GLY A 146 10.18 -3.45 -12.40
CA GLY A 146 11.36 -4.08 -11.80
C GLY A 146 12.14 -5.03 -12.72
N PRO A 147 13.41 -5.30 -12.38
CA PRO A 147 14.58 -4.73 -13.06
C PRO A 147 14.67 -5.15 -14.55
N ILE A 148 14.33 -4.24 -15.47
CA ILE A 148 14.80 -4.34 -16.87
C ILE A 148 15.56 -3.06 -17.21
N GLY A 149 16.83 -3.03 -16.82
CA GLY A 149 17.73 -1.93 -17.16
C GLY A 149 18.94 -1.90 -16.24
N THR A 150 20.02 -2.51 -16.70
CA THR A 150 21.37 -2.33 -16.21
C THR A 150 21.64 -0.87 -15.83
N HIS A 151 22.08 -0.64 -14.59
CA HIS A 151 22.77 0.60 -14.23
C HIS A 151 24.01 0.69 -15.13
N GLY A 152 23.93 1.51 -16.18
CA GLY A 152 25.08 1.86 -17.00
C GLY A 152 26.07 2.57 -16.11
N SER A 153 27.11 1.85 -15.69
CA SER A 153 28.36 2.48 -15.30
C SER A 153 29.05 2.84 -16.62
N GLY A 154 29.16 4.14 -16.89
CA GLY A 154 29.83 4.71 -18.05
C GLY A 154 29.94 6.21 -17.88
#